data_AF-A0A929KBI2-F1
#
_entry.id   AF-A0A929KBI2-F1
#
_cell.length_a   1.000
_cell.length_b   1.000
_cell.length_c   1.000
_cell.angle_alpha   90.00
_cell.angle_beta   90.00
_cell.angle_gamma   90.00
#
_symmetry.space_group_name_H-M   'P 1'
#
loop_
_entity.id
_entity.type
_entity.pdbx_description
1 polymer ?
#
loop_
_entity_poly.entity_id
_entity_poly.type
_entity_poly.pdbx_seq_one_letter_code
_entity_poly.pdbx_strand_id
1 'polypeptide(L)'
;MGQIFELIADQALETLDSYYTECHICERENLDLYTYQGKYVMKNGEIDDDLYALCEECIKNKGVSHICDFQYIKTIEGYLESENLGENEKEILKQQLTDKYQKTPDIPIFLQYTDRPLCCKDITEFKGYPQDNPDLYQKTDSFIYWEKKTIASTPEAYNFKNTGPPESLREVATFHCKHCNKNYFTFQF
;
A
#
# COMPACT_ATOMS: atom_id res chain seq x y z
N MET A 1 -4.37 -2.34 13.23
CA MET A 1 -3.55 -1.23 12.75
C MET A 1 -2.13 -1.57 13.12
N GLY A 2 -1.20 -1.50 12.16
CA GLY A 2 0.21 -1.63 12.46
C GLY A 2 0.64 -0.59 13.48
N GLN A 3 1.49 -1.01 14.41
CA GLN A 3 2.11 -0.12 15.38
C GLN A 3 3.21 0.70 14.71
N ILE A 4 3.92 0.11 13.75
CA ILE A 4 5.02 0.78 13.03
C ILE A 4 4.45 1.64 11.91
N PHE A 5 3.67 1.09 10.98
CA PHE A 5 3.01 1.88 9.94
C PHE A 5 1.50 1.63 9.96
N GLU A 6 0.70 2.70 10.01
CA GLU A 6 -0.76 2.59 10.16
C GLU A 6 -1.39 1.69 9.09
N LEU A 7 -0.89 1.75 7.85
CA LEU A 7 -1.46 1.06 6.71
C LEU A 7 -0.88 -0.34 6.46
N ILE A 8 -0.02 -0.87 7.34
CA ILE A 8 0.63 -2.18 7.19
C ILE A 8 0.57 -2.90 8.54
N ALA A 9 0.01 -4.10 8.59
CA ALA A 9 0.08 -4.91 9.80
C ALA A 9 1.52 -5.28 10.13
N ASP A 10 1.93 -5.21 11.40
CA ASP A 10 3.34 -5.38 11.80
C ASP A 10 3.91 -6.74 11.35
N GLN A 11 3.11 -7.81 11.37
CA GLN A 11 3.55 -9.12 10.88
C GLN A 11 3.75 -9.21 9.36
N ALA A 12 3.21 -8.25 8.60
CA ALA A 12 3.32 -8.16 7.15
C ALA A 12 4.36 -7.11 6.72
N LEU A 13 4.99 -6.44 7.68
CA LEU A 13 6.02 -5.46 7.43
C LEU A 13 7.34 -6.18 7.13
N GLU A 14 7.92 -5.90 5.98
CA GLU A 14 9.21 -6.45 5.57
C GLU A 14 10.29 -5.37 5.69
N THR A 15 11.38 -5.69 6.37
CA THR A 15 12.59 -4.86 6.40
C THR A 15 13.49 -5.23 5.23
N LEU A 16 14.26 -4.27 4.75
CA LEU A 16 15.33 -4.50 3.78
C LEU A 16 16.40 -5.43 4.38
N ASP A 17 17.08 -6.17 3.51
CA ASP A 17 18.13 -7.09 3.91
C ASP A 17 19.44 -6.35 4.29
N SER A 18 20.46 -7.13 4.69
CA SER A 18 21.74 -6.60 5.14
C SER A 18 22.57 -5.88 4.05
N TYR A 19 22.14 -5.88 2.79
CA TYR A 19 22.78 -5.10 1.73
C TYR A 19 22.56 -3.59 1.97
N TYR A 20 21.42 -3.22 2.55
CA TYR A 20 21.09 -1.84 2.89
C TYR A 20 21.50 -1.55 4.33
N THR A 21 22.49 -0.67 4.50
CA THR A 21 23.15 -0.47 5.81
C THR A 21 22.80 0.85 6.47
N GLU A 22 22.35 1.85 5.69
CA GLU A 22 22.04 3.19 6.19
C GLU A 22 20.74 3.76 5.60
N CYS A 23 20.08 4.64 6.35
CA CYS A 23 18.92 5.39 5.87
C CYS A 23 19.36 6.57 5.00
N HIS A 24 18.85 6.68 3.78
CA HIS A 24 19.28 7.70 2.81
C HIS A 24 19.04 9.15 3.26
N ILE A 25 18.15 9.36 4.24
CA ILE A 25 17.80 10.73 4.70
C ILE A 25 18.54 11.14 5.96
N CYS A 26 18.82 10.20 6.87
CA CYS A 26 19.46 10.53 8.14
C CYS A 26 20.85 9.93 8.33
N GLU A 27 21.31 9.12 7.37
CA GLU A 27 22.65 8.51 7.33
C GLU A 27 22.97 7.67 8.58
N ARG A 28 21.94 7.28 9.33
CA ARG A 28 22.09 6.41 10.50
C ARG A 28 22.09 4.96 10.05
N GLU A 29 23.04 4.21 10.59
CA GLU A 29 23.19 2.76 10.46
C GLU A 29 22.49 2.00 11.60
N ASN A 30 22.43 0.67 11.48
CA ASN A 30 21.91 -0.25 12.50
C ASN A 30 20.44 0.03 12.87
N LEU A 31 19.64 0.40 11.88
CA LEU A 31 18.20 0.62 11.98
C LEU A 31 17.47 -0.35 11.06
N ASP A 32 16.21 -0.64 11.39
CA ASP A 32 15.31 -1.25 10.43
C ASP A 32 15.07 -0.26 9.28
N LEU A 33 15.37 -0.71 8.07
CA LEU A 33 15.17 0.04 6.83
C LEU A 33 14.01 -0.58 6.05
N TYR A 34 13.24 0.27 5.40
CA TYR A 34 12.08 -0.12 4.61
C TYR A 34 12.23 0.41 3.19
N THR A 35 11.70 -0.36 2.24
CA THR A 35 11.62 0.07 0.84
C THR A 35 10.75 1.31 0.74
N TYR A 36 11.27 2.34 0.07
CA TYR A 36 10.53 3.57 -0.17
C TYR A 36 11.04 4.22 -1.45
N GLN A 37 10.33 4.03 -2.56
CA GLN A 37 10.64 4.63 -3.84
C GLN A 37 10.14 6.08 -3.85
N GLY A 38 11.01 7.01 -3.52
CA GLY A 38 10.57 8.37 -3.20
C GLY A 38 11.58 9.46 -3.50
N LYS A 39 11.14 10.68 -3.16
CA LYS A 39 11.92 11.89 -3.26
C LYS A 39 11.83 12.72 -1.98
N TYR A 40 12.84 13.54 -1.77
CA TYR A 40 12.94 14.49 -0.67
C TYR A 40 13.41 15.85 -1.19
N VAL A 41 12.70 16.91 -0.78
CA VAL A 41 13.12 18.28 -1.05
C VAL A 41 14.03 18.73 0.08
N MET A 42 15.32 18.87 -0.23
CA MET A 42 16.34 19.33 0.69
C MET A 42 16.14 20.80 1.06
N LYS A 43 16.79 21.24 2.15
CA LYS A 43 16.69 22.62 2.65
C LYS A 43 17.21 23.67 1.66
N ASN A 44 18.13 23.29 0.78
CA ASN A 44 18.66 24.13 -0.30
C ASN A 44 17.71 24.21 -1.51
N GLY A 45 16.58 23.50 -1.49
CA GLY A 45 15.62 23.40 -2.59
C GLY A 45 15.94 22.33 -3.63
N GLU A 46 17.04 21.60 -3.47
CA GLU A 46 17.40 20.45 -4.31
C GLU A 46 16.44 19.28 -4.07
N ILE A 47 16.20 18.49 -5.10
CA ILE A 47 15.35 17.31 -5.03
C ILE A 47 16.27 16.10 -5.18
N ASP A 48 16.30 15.28 -4.14
CA ASP A 48 16.86 13.93 -4.20
C ASP A 48 15.70 12.96 -4.47
N ASP A 49 15.72 12.29 -5.61
CA ASP A 49 14.71 11.33 -6.07
C ASP A 49 15.24 9.88 -6.15
N ASP A 50 16.42 9.61 -5.57
CA ASP A 50 17.02 8.27 -5.48
C ASP A 50 16.87 7.69 -4.06
N LEU A 51 15.70 7.88 -3.47
CA LEU A 51 15.36 7.25 -2.20
C LEU A 51 14.80 5.86 -2.46
N TYR A 52 15.39 4.86 -1.80
CA TYR A 52 14.91 3.48 -1.82
C TYR A 52 15.03 2.75 -0.48
N ALA A 53 15.85 3.23 0.46
CA ALA A 53 16.01 2.64 1.79
C ALA A 53 15.89 3.71 2.90
N LEU A 54 14.75 3.71 3.60
CA LEU A 54 14.45 4.70 4.63
C LEU A 54 14.08 4.04 5.96
N CYS A 55 14.47 4.67 7.08
CA CYS A 55 14.00 4.27 8.40
C CYS A 55 12.60 4.85 8.70
N GLU A 56 11.89 4.24 9.66
CA GLU A 56 10.55 4.63 10.09
C GLU A 56 10.42 6.13 10.39
N GLU A 57 11.36 6.67 11.17
CA GLU A 57 11.32 8.08 11.59
C GLU A 57 11.38 9.03 10.38
N CYS A 58 12.18 8.70 9.37
CA CYS A 58 12.31 9.52 8.17
C CYS A 58 11.04 9.47 7.31
N ILE A 59 10.48 8.28 7.11
CA ILE A 59 9.22 8.10 6.37
C ILE A 59 8.10 8.92 7.01
N LYS A 60 7.99 8.89 8.35
CA LYS A 60 6.90 9.58 9.06
C LYS A 60 7.07 11.09 9.16
N ASN A 61 8.30 11.57 9.35
CA ASN A 61 8.53 12.92 9.88
C ASN A 61 9.32 13.85 8.97
N LYS A 62 10.03 13.35 7.95
CA LYS A 62 10.92 14.18 7.12
C LYS A 62 10.25 14.77 5.89
N GLY A 63 8.97 14.48 5.66
CA GLY A 63 8.23 15.00 4.50
C GLY A 63 8.74 14.45 3.18
N VAL A 64 9.15 13.17 3.19
CA VAL A 64 9.40 12.42 1.96
C VAL A 64 8.08 12.18 1.22
N SER A 65 8.17 12.00 -0.09
CA SER A 65 7.02 11.66 -0.93
C SER A 65 7.40 10.57 -1.92
N HIS A 66 6.50 9.63 -2.15
CA HIS A 66 6.58 8.62 -3.20
C HIS A 66 6.73 9.28 -4.57
N ILE A 67 7.57 8.69 -5.42
CA ILE A 67 7.58 9.01 -6.84
C ILE A 67 6.52 8.16 -7.56
N CYS A 68 6.06 8.63 -8.73
CA CYS A 68 5.08 7.91 -9.55
C CYS A 68 3.74 7.56 -8.85
N ASP A 69 3.40 8.25 -7.76
CA ASP A 69 2.17 8.05 -6.98
C ASP A 69 0.88 8.53 -7.67
N PHE A 70 1.01 9.24 -8.80
CA PHE A 70 -0.09 9.83 -9.54
C PHE A 70 -1.21 8.84 -9.89
N GLN A 71 -0.90 7.55 -10.06
CA GLN A 71 -1.91 6.53 -10.32
C GLN A 71 -2.77 6.27 -9.08
N TYR A 72 -2.13 6.12 -7.91
CA TYR A 72 -2.84 5.86 -6.67
C TYR A 72 -3.61 7.09 -6.19
N ILE A 73 -3.06 8.30 -6.38
CA ILE A 73 -3.78 9.55 -6.12
C ILE A 73 -5.07 9.62 -6.97
N LYS A 74 -5.01 9.24 -8.25
CA LYS A 74 -6.21 9.15 -9.10
C LYS A 74 -7.22 8.11 -8.61
N THR A 75 -6.75 6.99 -8.05
CA THR A 75 -7.62 6.00 -7.40
C THR A 75 -8.33 6.59 -6.18
N ILE A 76 -7.62 7.36 -5.35
CA ILE A 76 -8.21 8.10 -4.21
C ILE A 76 -9.26 9.10 -4.70
N GLU A 77 -8.94 9.91 -5.70
CA GLU A 77 -9.87 10.87 -6.30
C GLU A 77 -11.13 10.19 -6.83
N GLY A 78 -10.99 9.14 -7.64
CA GLY A 78 -12.11 8.40 -8.19
C GLY A 78 -13.00 7.74 -7.12
N TYR A 79 -12.39 7.26 -6.04
CA TYR A 79 -13.13 6.75 -4.88
C TYR A 79 -13.93 7.85 -4.19
N LEU A 80 -13.32 9.01 -3.89
CA LEU A 80 -14.01 10.12 -3.23
C LEU A 80 -15.11 10.74 -4.09
N GLU A 81 -14.98 10.72 -5.43
CA GLU A 81 -16.03 11.13 -6.35
C GLU A 81 -17.25 10.21 -6.33
N SER A 82 -17.05 8.93 -5.99
CA SER A 82 -18.16 7.97 -5.83
C SER A 82 -18.88 8.11 -4.49
N GLU A 83 -18.31 8.86 -3.55
CA GLU A 83 -18.88 9.10 -2.23
C GLU A 83 -19.78 10.36 -2.25
N ASN A 84 -20.86 10.32 -1.47
CA ASN A 84 -21.77 11.47 -1.33
C ASN A 84 -21.20 12.51 -0.35
N LEU A 85 -20.18 13.25 -0.80
CA LEU A 85 -19.41 14.23 -0.03
C LEU A 85 -19.46 15.62 -0.69
N GLY A 86 -19.38 16.68 0.11
CA GLY A 86 -19.18 18.04 -0.42
C GLY A 86 -17.75 18.25 -0.93
N GLU A 87 -17.54 19.18 -1.86
CA GLU A 87 -16.23 19.46 -2.47
C GLU A 87 -15.13 19.76 -1.44
N ASN A 88 -15.42 20.58 -0.42
CA ASN A 88 -14.46 20.86 0.65
C ASN A 88 -14.11 19.61 1.47
N GLU A 89 -15.07 18.70 1.70
CA GLU A 89 -14.84 17.45 2.42
C GLU A 89 -13.98 16.48 1.60
N LYS A 90 -14.21 16.43 0.27
CA LYS A 90 -13.40 15.63 -0.66
C LYS A 90 -11.94 16.10 -0.64
N GLU A 91 -11.69 17.40 -0.72
CA GLU A 91 -10.32 17.95 -0.69
C GLU A 91 -9.60 17.65 0.63
N ILE A 92 -10.28 17.82 1.78
CA ILE A 92 -9.73 17.49 3.10
C ILE A 92 -9.38 16.00 3.17
N LEU A 93 -10.30 15.11 2.77
CA LEU A 93 -10.08 13.67 2.81
C LEU A 93 -8.98 13.25 1.85
N LYS A 94 -8.94 13.80 0.63
CA LYS A 94 -7.88 13.55 -0.34
C LYS A 94 -6.50 13.87 0.24
N GLN A 95 -6.36 15.03 0.87
CA GLN A 95 -5.10 15.43 1.51
C GLN A 95 -4.71 14.48 2.65
N GLN A 96 -5.67 14.07 3.48
CA GLN A 96 -5.45 13.11 4.57
C GLN A 96 -5.02 11.72 4.05
N LEU A 97 -5.72 11.18 3.05
CA LEU A 97 -5.41 9.88 2.47
C LEU A 97 -4.06 9.90 1.76
N THR A 98 -3.76 10.99 1.06
CA THR A 98 -2.46 11.20 0.42
C THR A 98 -1.35 11.24 1.48
N ASP A 99 -1.48 12.03 2.54
CA ASP A 99 -0.49 12.11 3.63
C ASP A 99 -0.24 10.75 4.29
N LYS A 100 -1.29 9.97 4.56
CA LYS A 100 -1.15 8.59 5.07
C LYS A 100 -0.37 7.69 4.12
N TYR A 101 -0.66 7.78 2.82
CA TYR A 101 0.06 7.03 1.80
C TYR A 101 1.54 7.42 1.75
N GLN A 102 1.88 8.72 1.78
CA GLN A 102 3.26 9.21 1.80
C GLN A 102 4.05 8.74 3.03
N LYS A 103 3.38 8.58 4.17
CA LYS A 103 3.98 8.12 5.44
C LYS A 103 4.01 6.61 5.59
N THR A 104 3.83 5.86 4.51
CA THR A 104 3.84 4.40 4.52
C THR A 104 4.91 3.92 3.54
N PRO A 105 5.75 2.92 3.91
CA PRO A 105 6.68 2.32 2.99
C PRO A 105 5.96 1.60 1.85
N ASP A 106 6.72 1.27 0.83
CA ASP A 106 6.20 0.42 -0.23
C ASP A 106 5.81 -0.94 0.36
N ILE A 107 4.58 -1.34 0.09
CA ILE A 107 4.17 -2.73 0.30
C ILE A 107 4.76 -3.53 -0.85
N PRO A 108 5.21 -4.77 -0.63
CA PRO A 108 6.09 -5.41 -1.58
C PRO A 108 5.49 -5.52 -3.00
N ILE A 109 6.46 -5.58 -3.90
CA ILE A 109 6.48 -5.18 -5.30
C ILE A 109 5.30 -5.76 -6.06
N PHE A 110 4.31 -4.90 -6.26
CA PHE A 110 3.44 -5.02 -7.39
C PHE A 110 4.22 -4.66 -8.65
N LEU A 111 4.31 -5.58 -9.61
CA LEU A 111 5.05 -5.37 -10.87
C LEU A 111 4.46 -4.25 -11.74
N GLN A 112 3.18 -3.88 -11.53
CA GLN A 112 2.48 -2.94 -12.40
C GLN A 112 2.24 -1.58 -11.76
N TYR A 113 1.56 -1.53 -10.62
CA TYR A 113 1.27 -0.27 -9.92
C TYR A 113 0.86 -0.52 -8.47
N THR A 114 1.17 0.40 -7.58
CA THR A 114 0.68 0.34 -6.20
C THR A 114 -0.84 0.55 -6.18
N ASP A 115 -1.58 -0.49 -5.78
CA ASP A 115 -3.01 -0.39 -5.54
C ASP A 115 -3.33 -0.87 -4.13
N ARG A 116 -4.17 -0.10 -3.44
CA ARG A 116 -4.63 -0.42 -2.09
C ARG A 116 -6.12 -0.11 -2.00
N PRO A 117 -6.94 -1.06 -1.54
CA PRO A 117 -8.37 -0.85 -1.40
C PRO A 117 -8.70 0.33 -0.50
N LEU A 118 -9.70 1.10 -0.90
CA LEU A 118 -10.30 2.18 -0.11
C LEU A 118 -11.66 1.73 0.41
N CYS A 119 -11.93 2.00 1.68
CA CYS A 119 -13.16 1.60 2.34
C CYS A 119 -13.46 2.51 3.53
N CYS A 120 -14.73 2.86 3.71
CA CYS A 120 -15.17 3.72 4.82
C CYS A 120 -14.38 5.04 4.90
N LYS A 121 -14.10 5.66 3.75
CA LYS A 121 -13.34 6.92 3.63
C LYS A 121 -11.91 6.84 4.16
N ASP A 122 -11.32 5.65 4.17
CA ASP A 122 -9.95 5.40 4.62
C ASP A 122 -9.23 4.39 3.72
N ILE A 123 -7.90 4.36 3.81
CA ILE A 123 -7.07 3.34 3.16
C ILE A 123 -7.09 2.08 4.03
N THR A 124 -7.27 0.92 3.40
CA THR A 124 -7.25 -0.37 4.11
C THR A 124 -5.84 -0.77 4.58
N GLU A 125 -5.79 -1.50 5.69
CA GLU A 125 -4.54 -2.04 6.26
C GLU A 125 -4.09 -3.26 5.44
N PHE A 126 -2.83 -3.29 5.00
CA PHE A 126 -2.25 -4.46 4.37
C PHE A 126 -1.96 -5.57 5.39
N LYS A 127 -2.35 -6.79 5.04
CA LYS A 127 -2.27 -7.98 5.91
C LYS A 127 -1.26 -9.01 5.44
N GLY A 128 -0.54 -8.75 4.34
CA GLY A 128 0.40 -9.70 3.75
C GLY A 128 -0.18 -10.44 2.56
N TYR A 129 0.43 -11.58 2.29
CA TYR A 129 0.11 -12.47 1.17
C TYR A 129 -0.50 -13.79 1.68
N PRO A 130 -1.21 -14.53 0.82
CA PRO A 130 -1.48 -15.93 1.06
C PRO A 130 -0.21 -16.71 1.41
N GLN A 131 -0.29 -17.60 2.41
CA GLN A 131 0.85 -18.38 2.87
C GLN A 131 1.03 -19.68 2.06
N ASP A 132 -0.07 -20.22 1.55
CA ASP A 132 -0.13 -21.42 0.73
C ASP A 132 -1.38 -21.39 -0.17
N ASN A 133 -1.52 -22.41 -1.02
CA ASN A 133 -2.67 -22.52 -1.95
C ASN A 133 -4.02 -22.64 -1.21
N PRO A 134 -4.17 -23.45 -0.14
CA PRO A 134 -5.39 -23.45 0.66
C PRO A 134 -5.79 -22.06 1.19
N ASP A 135 -4.85 -21.30 1.75
CA ASP A 135 -5.06 -19.94 2.25
C ASP A 135 -5.44 -18.98 1.11
N LEU A 136 -4.78 -19.10 -0.05
CA LEU A 136 -5.12 -18.34 -1.26
C LEU A 136 -6.59 -18.56 -1.63
N TYR A 137 -7.02 -19.82 -1.78
CA TYR A 137 -8.38 -20.14 -2.21
C TYR A 137 -9.41 -19.65 -1.20
N GLN A 138 -9.16 -19.85 0.10
CA GLN A 138 -10.04 -19.36 1.15
C GLN A 138 -10.20 -17.84 1.09
N LYS A 139 -9.10 -17.10 0.94
CA LYS A 139 -9.12 -15.64 0.88
C LYS A 139 -9.83 -15.16 -0.37
N THR A 140 -9.53 -15.71 -1.55
CA THR A 140 -10.17 -15.26 -2.80
C THR A 140 -11.65 -15.63 -2.90
N ASP A 141 -12.08 -16.70 -2.22
CA ASP A 141 -13.51 -17.08 -2.13
C ASP A 141 -14.31 -16.16 -1.18
N SER A 142 -13.66 -15.55 -0.18
CA SER A 142 -14.33 -14.81 0.90
C SER A 142 -14.06 -13.31 0.93
N PHE A 143 -13.01 -12.84 0.26
CA PHE A 143 -12.61 -11.43 0.25
C PHE A 143 -13.15 -10.73 -1.00
N ILE A 144 -13.27 -9.41 -0.91
CA ILE A 144 -13.75 -8.57 -2.01
C ILE A 144 -12.58 -8.27 -2.94
N TYR A 145 -12.72 -8.61 -4.22
CA TYR A 145 -11.72 -8.25 -5.23
C TYR A 145 -11.72 -6.73 -5.47
N TRP A 146 -10.52 -6.15 -5.49
CA TRP A 146 -10.28 -4.74 -5.75
C TRP A 146 -9.31 -4.57 -6.92
N GLU A 147 -9.68 -3.68 -7.85
CA GLU A 147 -8.82 -3.23 -8.94
C GLU A 147 -9.19 -1.78 -9.27
N LYS A 148 -8.52 -0.83 -8.58
CA LYS A 148 -8.81 0.62 -8.55
C LYS A 148 -10.21 1.00 -8.06
N LYS A 149 -11.10 0.04 -7.91
CA LYS A 149 -12.46 0.13 -7.39
C LYS A 149 -12.91 -1.25 -6.91
N THR A 150 -13.99 -1.27 -6.13
CA THR A 150 -14.68 -2.53 -5.82
C THR A 150 -15.32 -3.10 -7.09
N ILE A 151 -15.03 -4.35 -7.40
CA ILE A 151 -15.66 -5.08 -8.50
C ILE A 151 -16.74 -5.99 -7.90
N ALA A 152 -17.98 -5.88 -8.39
CA ALA A 152 -19.16 -6.52 -7.80
C ALA A 152 -19.10 -8.06 -7.77
N SER A 153 -18.31 -8.66 -8.67
CA SER A 153 -18.03 -10.09 -8.71
C SER A 153 -16.59 -10.30 -9.12
N THR A 154 -15.83 -11.08 -8.35
CA THR A 154 -14.50 -11.52 -8.74
C THR A 154 -14.56 -12.14 -10.14
N PRO A 155 -13.82 -11.61 -11.13
CA PRO A 155 -13.73 -12.20 -12.46
C PRO A 155 -13.36 -13.69 -12.38
N GLU A 156 -13.95 -14.52 -13.23
CA GLU A 156 -13.70 -15.96 -13.24
C GLU A 156 -12.21 -16.29 -13.41
N ALA A 157 -11.46 -15.44 -14.12
CA ALA A 157 -10.02 -15.52 -14.27
C ALA A 157 -9.24 -15.48 -12.94
N TYR A 158 -9.80 -14.88 -11.89
CA TYR A 158 -9.19 -14.74 -10.56
C TYR A 158 -9.79 -15.71 -9.54
N ASN A 159 -10.58 -16.69 -10.00
CA ASN A 159 -10.95 -17.85 -9.21
C ASN A 159 -9.83 -18.90 -9.28
N PHE A 160 -8.77 -18.68 -8.49
CA PHE A 160 -7.56 -19.52 -8.49
C PHE A 160 -7.82 -21.00 -8.15
N LYS A 161 -8.96 -21.31 -7.53
CA LYS A 161 -9.38 -22.69 -7.28
C LYS A 161 -9.73 -23.42 -8.57
N ASN A 162 -10.27 -22.69 -9.56
CA ASN A 162 -10.66 -23.22 -10.87
C ASN A 162 -9.57 -23.01 -11.92
N THR A 163 -8.87 -21.87 -11.88
CA THR A 163 -7.88 -21.49 -12.89
C THR A 163 -6.45 -21.94 -12.56
N GLY A 164 -6.21 -22.37 -11.32
CA GLY A 164 -4.87 -22.67 -10.80
C GLY A 164 -4.28 -21.47 -10.04
N PRO A 165 -3.27 -21.69 -9.18
CA PRO A 165 -2.61 -20.61 -8.45
C PRO A 165 -1.79 -19.70 -9.39
N PRO A 166 -1.50 -18.45 -8.97
CA PRO A 166 -0.57 -17.56 -9.66
C PRO A 166 0.87 -18.13 -9.67
N GLU A 167 1.79 -17.51 -10.43
CA GLU A 167 3.20 -17.92 -10.45
C GLU A 167 3.84 -17.70 -9.06
N SER A 168 3.43 -16.62 -8.38
CA SER A 168 3.82 -16.31 -7.01
C SER A 168 2.61 -15.92 -6.17
N LEU A 169 2.53 -16.44 -4.94
CA LEU A 169 1.53 -15.98 -3.96
C LEU A 169 1.69 -14.48 -3.61
N ARG A 170 2.86 -13.89 -3.87
CA ARG A 170 3.10 -12.45 -3.70
C ARG A 170 2.36 -11.58 -4.71
N GLU A 171 1.86 -12.16 -5.79
CA GLU A 171 0.98 -11.47 -6.75
C GLU A 171 -0.39 -11.16 -6.16
N VAL A 172 -0.77 -11.83 -5.06
CA VAL A 172 -2.06 -11.65 -4.39
C VAL A 172 -1.85 -11.00 -3.02
N ALA A 173 -2.19 -9.71 -2.91
CA ALA A 173 -2.12 -9.00 -1.63
C ALA A 173 -3.47 -8.99 -0.92
N THR A 174 -3.43 -8.99 0.41
CA THR A 174 -4.64 -9.00 1.24
C THR A 174 -4.72 -7.76 2.11
N PHE A 175 -5.93 -7.24 2.28
CA PHE A 175 -6.17 -6.01 3.01
C PHE A 175 -7.41 -6.10 3.90
N HIS A 176 -7.46 -5.24 4.91
CA HIS A 176 -8.52 -5.21 5.90
C HIS A 176 -8.98 -3.77 6.18
N CYS A 177 -10.30 -3.54 6.09
CA CYS A 177 -10.90 -2.29 6.53
C CYS A 177 -11.15 -2.33 8.05
N LYS A 178 -10.41 -1.50 8.78
CA LYS A 178 -10.54 -1.36 10.24
C LYS A 178 -11.89 -0.83 10.73
N HIS A 179 -12.68 -0.21 9.85
CA HIS A 179 -13.94 0.45 10.21
C HIS A 179 -15.16 -0.46 10.08
N CYS A 180 -15.12 -1.44 9.16
CA CYS A 180 -16.27 -2.31 8.88
C CYS A 180 -15.92 -3.80 8.80
N ASN A 181 -14.69 -4.19 9.14
CA ASN A 181 -14.17 -5.56 9.11
C ASN A 181 -14.20 -6.25 7.74
N LYS A 182 -14.47 -5.52 6.66
CA LYS A 182 -14.40 -6.06 5.30
C LYS A 182 -12.95 -6.38 4.95
N ASN A 183 -12.76 -7.51 4.30
CA ASN A 183 -11.47 -7.92 3.77
C ASN A 183 -11.48 -7.81 2.25
N TYR A 184 -10.34 -7.42 1.71
CA TYR A 184 -10.13 -7.19 0.30
C TYR A 184 -8.90 -7.97 -0.15
N PHE A 185 -8.85 -8.29 -1.43
CA PHE A 185 -7.62 -8.71 -2.07
C PHE A 185 -7.44 -7.99 -3.39
N THR A 186 -6.18 -7.80 -3.78
CA THR A 186 -5.80 -7.38 -5.12
C THR A 186 -4.96 -8.48 -5.75
N PHE A 187 -4.93 -8.51 -7.07
CA PHE A 187 -4.08 -9.43 -7.82
C PHE A 187 -3.40 -8.65 -8.94
N GLN A 188 -2.09 -8.82 -9.10
CA GLN A 188 -1.33 -8.18 -10.16
C GLN A 188 -0.30 -9.15 -10.74
N PHE A 189 -0.20 -9.17 -12.07
CA PHE A 189 0.78 -9.94 -12.83
C PHE A 189 2.12 -9.22 -12.97
#